data_AF-A0A925VI59-F1
#
_entry.id   AF-A0A925VI59-F1
#
_cell.length_a   1.000
_cell.length_b   1.000
_cell.length_c   1.000
_cell.angle_alpha   90.00
_cell.angle_beta   90.00
_cell.angle_gamma   90.00
#
_symmetry.space_group_name_H-M   'P 1'
#
loop_
_entity.id
_entity.type
_entity.pdbx_description
1 polymer ?
#
loop_
_entity_poly.entity_id
_entity_poly.type
_entity_poly.pdbx_seq_one_letter_code
_entity_poly.pdbx_strand_id
1 'polypeptide(L)' 'PTFTPDLRFVLDDAPGYEGLSVATGCQEAGVTHGPALGRMLAELATAGSTHWERDAFRLPRFVAQQKEEP' A
#
# COMPACT_ATOMS: atom_id res chain seq x y z
N PRO A 1 2.34 -0.12 16.46
CA PRO A 1 1.82 -0.80 15.24
C PRO A 1 0.82 0.11 14.53
N THR A 2 0.66 -0.02 13.21
CA THR A 2 -0.36 0.72 12.44
C THR A 2 -1.26 -0.27 11.70
N PHE A 3 -2.56 -0.03 11.76
CA PHE A 3 -3.56 -0.92 11.19
C PHE A 3 -4.40 -0.18 10.16
N THR A 4 -4.87 -0.93 9.17
CA THR A 4 -5.89 -0.50 8.21
C THR A 4 -7.22 -1.16 8.58
N PRO A 5 -8.37 -0.59 8.18
CA PRO A 5 -9.69 -1.17 8.49
C PRO A 5 -9.87 -2.61 7.99
N ASP A 6 -9.17 -2.98 6.91
CA ASP A 6 -9.26 -4.29 6.27
C ASP A 6 -8.12 -5.26 6.66
N LEU A 7 -7.25 -4.85 7.59
CA LEU A 7 -6.06 -5.58 8.03
C LEU A 7 -5.11 -5.99 6.88
N ARG A 8 -5.09 -5.21 5.80
CA ARG A 8 -4.16 -5.39 4.68
C ARG A 8 -3.14 -4.26 4.60
N PHE A 9 -1.93 -4.58 4.14
CA PHE A 9 -0.90 -3.58 3.86
C PHE A 9 -1.38 -2.54 2.83
N VAL A 10 -0.78 -1.36 2.84
CA VAL A 10 -0.89 -0.39 1.74
C VAL A 10 0.44 -0.39 1.01
N LEU A 11 0.42 -0.55 -0.31
CA LEU A 11 1.59 -0.49 -1.20
C LEU A 11 1.18 0.13 -2.54
N ASP A 12 1.44 1.44 -2.67
CA ASP A 12 1.01 2.21 -3.85
C ASP A 12 1.80 3.51 -4.03
N ASP A 13 1.59 4.18 -5.16
CA ASP A 13 2.05 5.55 -5.36
C ASP A 13 1.09 6.53 -4.68
N ALA A 14 1.64 7.54 -4.02
CA ALA A 14 0.87 8.55 -3.32
C ALA A 14 0.15 9.46 -4.32
N PRO A 15 -1.19 9.54 -4.29
CA PRO A 15 -1.94 10.36 -5.23
C PRO A 15 -1.58 11.84 -5.04
N GLY A 16 -1.30 12.53 -6.15
CA GLY A 16 -0.95 13.96 -6.15
C GLY A 16 0.52 14.26 -5.86
N TYR A 17 1.37 13.25 -5.64
CA TYR A 17 2.80 13.43 -5.35
C TYR A 17 3.65 12.55 -6.28
N GLU A 18 4.25 13.17 -7.29
CA GLU A 18 5.17 12.47 -8.21
C GLU A 18 6.42 11.98 -7.46
N GLY A 19 6.82 10.73 -7.72
CA GLY A 19 8.02 10.13 -7.13
C GLY A 19 7.88 9.70 -5.67
N LEU A 20 6.67 9.75 -5.09
CA LEU A 20 6.41 9.27 -3.73
C LEU A 20 5.62 7.95 -3.77
N SER A 21 6.27 6.86 -3.41
CA SER A 21 5.62 5.56 -3.17
C SER A 21 5.55 5.26 -1.67
N VAL A 22 4.46 4.62 -1.23
CA VAL A 22 4.20 4.31 0.18
C VAL A 22 4.09 2.81 0.42
N ALA A 23 4.66 2.35 1.54
CA ALA A 23 4.39 1.03 2.12
C ALA A 23 4.04 1.22 3.60
N THR A 24 2.79 1.01 4.00
CA THR A 24 2.31 1.27 5.37
C THR A 24 1.21 0.30 5.81
N GLY A 25 0.67 0.49 7.02
CA GLY A 25 -0.27 -0.41 7.67
C GLY A 25 0.40 -1.73 7.94
N CYS A 26 1.32 -1.77 8.91
CA CYS A 26 2.20 -2.92 9.12
C CYS A 26 1.49 -4.15 9.70
N GLN A 27 0.27 -4.01 10.24
CA GLN A 27 -0.55 -5.11 10.77
C GLN A 27 0.18 -6.03 11.75
N GLU A 28 1.17 -5.51 12.50
CA GLU A 28 2.10 -6.30 13.34
C GLU A 28 2.91 -7.38 12.59
N ALA A 29 2.85 -7.40 11.27
CA ALA A 29 3.47 -8.40 10.42
C ALA A 29 4.60 -7.82 9.54
N GLY A 30 4.99 -6.57 9.78
CA GLY A 30 5.97 -5.84 8.99
C GLY A 30 7.38 -6.46 8.98
N VAL A 31 7.80 -7.14 10.05
CA VAL A 31 9.12 -7.83 10.08
C VAL A 31 9.11 -9.03 9.14
N THR A 32 8.07 -9.87 9.23
CA THR A 32 7.94 -11.08 8.40
C THR A 32 7.74 -10.76 6.92
N HIS A 33 6.99 -9.70 6.60
CA HIS A 33 6.63 -9.34 5.22
C HIS A 33 7.51 -8.24 4.63
N GLY A 34 8.33 -7.58 5.43
CA GLY A 34 9.19 -6.47 5.05
C GLY A 34 10.06 -6.74 3.82
N PRO A 35 10.72 -7.91 3.69
CA PRO A 35 11.52 -8.22 2.51
C PRO A 35 10.72 -8.21 1.20
N ALA A 36 9.52 -8.82 1.19
CA ALA A 36 8.66 -8.86 0.01
C ALA A 36 8.10 -7.48 -0.32
N LEU A 37 7.57 -6.77 0.70
CA LEU A 37 7.04 -5.41 0.54
C LEU A 37 8.13 -4.43 0.06
N GLY A 38 9.34 -4.53 0.59
CA GLY A 38 10.48 -3.71 0.16
C GLY A 38 10.87 -3.98 -1.30
N ARG A 39 10.85 -5.24 -1.74
CA ARG A 39 11.09 -5.58 -3.14
C ARG A 39 10.03 -4.98 -4.07
N MET A 40 8.75 -5.15 -3.73
CA MET A 40 7.63 -4.59 -4.49
C MET A 40 7.69 -3.06 -4.54
N LEU A 41 8.00 -2.40 -3.42
CA LEU A 41 8.14 -0.95 -3.34
C LEU A 41 9.30 -0.43 -4.18
N ALA A 42 10.45 -1.12 -4.16
CA ALA A 42 11.60 -0.76 -4.99
C ALA A 42 11.29 -0.89 -6.48
N GLU A 43 10.58 -1.95 -6.90
CA GLU A 43 10.11 -2.11 -8.28
C GLU A 43 9.15 -0.99 -8.69
N LEU A 44 8.17 -0.63 -7.84
CA LEU A 44 7.28 0.51 -8.09
C LEU A 44 8.05 1.82 -8.23
N ALA A 45 8.95 2.11 -7.29
CA ALA A 45 9.69 3.37 -7.27
C ALA A 45 10.65 3.54 -8.47
N THR A 46 11.16 2.44 -9.03
CA THR A 46 12.18 2.50 -10.10
C THR A 46 11.65 2.17 -11.49
N ALA A 47 10.60 1.35 -11.59
CA ALA A 47 10.04 0.87 -12.86
C ALA A 47 8.55 1.21 -13.03
N GLY A 48 7.91 1.85 -12.05
CA GLY A 48 6.48 2.20 -12.08
C GLY A 48 5.52 1.01 -12.01
N SER A 49 6.05 -0.20 -11.83
CA SER A 49 5.26 -1.43 -11.81
C SER A 49 5.99 -2.53 -11.05
N THR A 50 5.26 -3.56 -10.65
CA THR A 50 5.79 -4.77 -10.02
C THR A 50 5.09 -5.98 -10.61
N HIS A 51 5.78 -7.12 -10.65
CA HIS A 51 5.23 -8.37 -11.19
C HIS A 51 4.37 -9.15 -10.16
N TRP A 52 4.39 -8.72 -8.90
CA TRP A 52 3.59 -9.29 -7.83
C TRP A 52 2.16 -8.72 -7.88
N GLU A 53 1.16 -9.58 -7.65
CA GLU A 53 -0.24 -9.15 -7.47
C GLU A 53 -0.33 -8.22 -6.24
N ARG A 54 -1.05 -7.10 -6.37
CA ARG A 54 -1.10 -6.07 -5.33
C ARG A 54 -2.42 -5.33 -5.21
N ASP A 55 -3.48 -5.76 -5.89
CA ASP A 55 -4.79 -5.10 -5.92
C ASP A 55 -5.35 -4.92 -4.50
N ALA A 56 -5.13 -5.92 -3.65
CA ALA A 56 -5.52 -5.90 -2.24
C ALA A 56 -4.77 -4.84 -1.39
N PHE A 57 -3.66 -4.28 -1.90
CA PHE A 57 -2.81 -3.29 -1.23
C PHE A 57 -2.90 -1.88 -1.83
N ARG A 58 -3.67 -1.70 -2.91
CA ARG A 58 -3.85 -0.41 -3.59
C ARG A 58 -4.58 0.61 -2.71
N LEU A 59 -4.18 1.87 -2.76
CA LEU A 59 -4.80 2.96 -2.00
C LEU A 59 -6.29 3.17 -2.35
N PRO A 60 -6.71 3.14 -3.63
CA PRO A 60 -8.11 3.33 -4.03
C PRO A 60 -9.12 2.37 -3.40
N ARG A 61 -8.69 1.26 -2.79
CA ARG A 61 -9.61 0.31 -2.13
C ARG A 61 -10.42 0.93 -0.99
N PHE A 62 -9.96 2.04 -0.42
CA PHE A 62 -10.68 2.78 0.63
C PHE A 62 -11.51 3.96 0.10
N VAL A 63 -11.36 4.32 -1.18
CA VAL A 63 -12.06 5.48 -1.79
C VAL A 63 -13.55 5.18 -2.00
N ALA A 64 -13.94 3.91 -2.11
CA ALA A 64 -15.35 3.50 -2.21
C ALA A 64 -16.10 3.45 -0.87
N GLN A 65 -15.45 3.75 0.27
CA GLN A 65 -16.03 3.58 1.61
C GLN A 65 -16.28 4.90 2.38
N GLN A 66 -16.09 6.05 1.76
CA GLN A 66 -16.50 7.33 2.34
C GLN A 66 -18.02 7.50 2.14
N LYS A 67 -18.82 6.89 3.02
CA LYS A 67 -20.22 7.28 3.18
C LYS A 67 -20.19 8.68 3.80
N GLU A 68 -20.73 9.68 3.10
CA GLU A 68 -21.03 10.98 3.69
C GLU A 68 -21.94 10.74 4.91
N GLU A 69 -21.44 11.01 6.11
CA GLU A 69 -22.32 11.15 7.28
C GLU A 69 -23.03 12.52 7.17
N PRO A 70 -24.36 12.58 7.41
CA PRO A 70 -25.15 13.81 7.30
C PRO A 70 -24.84 14.85 8.37
#